data_AF-A0A1D9GME8-F1
#
_entry.id   AF-A0A1D9GME8-F1
#
_cell.length_a   1.000
_cell.length_b   1.000
_cell.length_c   1.000
_cell.angle_alpha   90.00
_cell.angle_beta   90.00
_cell.angle_gamma   90.00
#
_symmetry.space_group_name_H-M   'P 1'
#
loop_
_entity.id
_entity.type
_entity.pdbx_description
1 polymer ?
#
loop_
_entity_poly.entity_id
_entity_poly.type
_entity_poly.pdbx_seq_one_letter_code
_entity_poly.pdbx_strand_id
1 'polypeptide(L)'
;MRLIRGLTNLKTLSRREDSPLSDGCVATIGNFDGVHIGHRTILEQVKEKAESLGLPSVVMVFEPQPREFFQGAEAPPRLMSFRQKFEALTAAGIDHVLCLHFNGRFRRLTSQDFIDTVLVEGLGVRHLVVGDDFRFGCDRTGDFMLLREVGEKQGFSVENTRTVTLGGERVSSTRIRERLNVNRLEQAEVLLGHPYQIRGKVVYGRQLGRQIGAPTANILLQRMAPLQGVYVVSTRLDDGSVYDGVANIGLRPTVDGKQPALEVHLFEFTGTLYGRHIEVVFRHGLREEIKFDSVDALKKQIACDFDDARAWIAKNGSSRVAH
;
A
#
# COMPACT_ATOMS: atom_id res chain seq x y z
N MET A 1 -17.44 -2.65 4.48
CA MET A 1 -16.22 -3.05 5.22
C MET A 1 -16.01 -2.21 6.47
N ARG A 2 -15.69 -2.81 7.63
CA ARG A 2 -15.38 -2.09 8.89
C ARG A 2 -13.90 -2.24 9.28
N LEU A 3 -13.30 -1.17 9.79
CA LEU A 3 -11.94 -1.18 10.32
C LEU A 3 -11.94 -1.42 11.84
N ILE A 4 -11.24 -2.46 12.30
CA ILE A 4 -11.00 -2.72 13.72
C ILE A 4 -9.56 -2.30 14.04
N ARG A 5 -9.37 -1.31 14.92
CA ARG A 5 -8.04 -0.79 15.27
C ARG A 5 -7.57 -1.31 16.62
N GLY A 6 -6.59 -2.21 16.61
CA GLY A 6 -5.91 -2.69 17.81
C GLY A 6 -6.70 -3.70 18.65
N LEU A 7 -5.99 -4.33 19.60
CA LEU A 7 -6.50 -5.42 20.42
C LEU A 7 -7.64 -5.00 21.36
N THR A 8 -7.62 -3.77 21.88
CA THR A 8 -8.69 -3.29 22.77
C THR A 8 -10.02 -3.26 22.04
N ASN A 9 -10.06 -2.68 20.84
CA ASN A 9 -11.29 -2.62 20.04
C ASN A 9 -11.74 -4.00 19.57
N LEU A 10 -10.79 -4.90 19.28
CA LEU A 10 -11.10 -6.30 18.97
C LEU A 10 -11.81 -6.99 20.16
N LYS A 11 -11.25 -6.90 21.37
CA LYS A 11 -11.83 -7.49 22.57
C LYS A 11 -13.19 -6.88 22.94
N THR A 12 -13.35 -5.58 22.75
CA THR A 12 -14.64 -4.92 22.97
C THR A 12 -15.67 -5.41 21.96
N LEU A 13 -15.28 -5.62 20.70
CA LEU A 13 -16.16 -6.14 19.67
C LEU A 13 -16.56 -7.59 19.96
N SER A 14 -15.61 -8.47 20.29
CA SER A 14 -15.88 -9.90 20.49
C SER A 14 -16.78 -10.22 21.68
N ARG A 15 -16.86 -9.30 22.67
CA ARG A 15 -17.72 -9.45 23.86
C ARG A 15 -19.15 -8.97 23.66
N ARG A 16 -19.48 -8.37 22.52
CA ARG A 16 -20.85 -7.92 22.23
C ARG A 16 -21.69 -9.07 21.72
N GLU A 17 -22.90 -9.23 22.24
CA GLU A 17 -23.87 -10.21 21.72
C GLU A 17 -24.21 -9.93 20.25
N ASP A 18 -24.30 -8.66 19.86
CA ASP A 18 -24.56 -8.23 18.48
C ASP A 18 -23.28 -8.07 17.63
N SER A 19 -22.17 -8.69 18.06
CA SER A 19 -20.92 -8.65 17.32
C SER A 19 -21.10 -9.26 15.92
N PRO A 20 -20.61 -8.60 14.85
CA PRO A 20 -20.60 -9.20 13.52
C PRO A 20 -19.65 -10.41 13.43
N LEU A 21 -18.82 -10.65 14.45
CA LEU A 21 -17.89 -11.79 14.53
C LEU A 21 -18.32 -12.82 15.59
N SER A 22 -19.56 -12.74 16.11
CA SER A 22 -20.05 -13.61 17.20
C SER A 22 -20.01 -15.10 16.84
N ASP A 23 -20.39 -15.45 15.60
CA ASP A 23 -20.32 -16.83 15.09
C ASP A 23 -18.91 -17.24 14.62
N GLY A 24 -17.98 -16.27 14.60
CA GLY A 24 -16.61 -16.42 14.16
C GLY A 24 -16.35 -15.79 12.80
N CYS A 25 -15.19 -16.11 12.20
CA CYS A 25 -14.82 -15.58 10.90
C CYS A 25 -13.89 -16.49 10.10
N VAL A 26 -13.77 -16.19 8.80
CA VAL A 26 -12.66 -16.66 7.97
C VAL A 26 -11.61 -15.55 7.90
N ALA A 27 -10.38 -15.85 8.31
CA ALA A 27 -9.33 -14.86 8.41
C ALA A 27 -8.12 -15.17 7.53
N THR A 28 -7.40 -14.12 7.15
CA THR A 28 -6.03 -14.21 6.64
C THR A 28 -5.13 -13.18 7.31
N ILE A 29 -3.82 -13.45 7.34
CA ILE A 29 -2.83 -12.63 8.02
C ILE A 29 -1.70 -12.29 7.06
N GLY A 30 -1.38 -11.02 6.91
CA GLY A 30 -0.29 -10.62 6.04
C GLY A 30 -0.04 -9.12 5.99
N ASN A 31 1.03 -8.72 5.30
CA ASN A 31 1.33 -7.31 5.09
C ASN A 31 0.45 -6.68 4.00
N PHE A 32 0.02 -7.48 3.01
CA PHE A 32 -0.80 -7.04 1.86
C PHE A 32 -0.26 -5.77 1.18
N ASP A 33 1.06 -5.59 1.15
CA ASP A 33 1.68 -4.38 0.60
C ASP A 33 1.58 -4.43 -0.94
N GLY A 34 0.91 -3.42 -1.50
CA GLY A 34 0.61 -3.29 -2.93
C GLY A 34 -0.64 -4.03 -3.41
N VAL A 35 -1.27 -4.89 -2.59
CA VAL A 35 -2.46 -5.71 -2.96
C VAL A 35 -2.38 -6.26 -4.40
N HIS A 36 -1.19 -6.78 -4.73
CA HIS A 36 -0.85 -7.30 -6.05
C HIS A 36 -1.64 -8.56 -6.42
N ILE A 37 -1.51 -9.07 -7.64
CA ILE A 37 -2.34 -10.21 -8.12
C ILE A 37 -2.24 -11.44 -7.21
N GLY A 38 -1.06 -11.74 -6.66
CA GLY A 38 -0.91 -12.80 -5.66
C GLY A 38 -1.72 -12.57 -4.36
N HIS A 39 -1.85 -11.32 -3.89
CA HIS A 39 -2.71 -11.01 -2.76
C HIS A 39 -4.18 -11.10 -3.14
N ARG A 40 -4.58 -10.67 -4.36
CA ARG A 40 -5.97 -10.79 -4.81
C ARG A 40 -6.46 -12.23 -4.79
N THR A 41 -5.64 -13.17 -5.22
CA THR A 41 -5.97 -14.61 -5.14
C THR A 41 -6.15 -15.10 -3.70
N ILE A 42 -5.38 -14.58 -2.74
CA ILE A 42 -5.56 -14.89 -1.31
C ILE A 42 -6.89 -14.30 -0.81
N LEU A 43 -7.21 -13.07 -1.20
CA LEU A 43 -8.47 -12.42 -0.81
C LEU A 43 -9.69 -13.15 -1.39
N GLU A 44 -9.61 -13.59 -2.64
CA GLU A 44 -10.62 -14.44 -3.29
C GLU A 44 -10.80 -15.76 -2.53
N GLN A 45 -9.71 -16.44 -2.20
CA GLN A 45 -9.74 -17.69 -1.42
C GLN A 45 -10.42 -17.52 -0.05
N VAL A 46 -10.10 -16.43 0.66
CA VAL A 46 -10.74 -16.11 1.95
C VAL A 46 -12.23 -15.85 1.77
N LYS A 47 -12.62 -15.11 0.72
CA LYS A 47 -14.02 -14.80 0.44
C LYS A 47 -14.83 -16.03 0.04
N GLU A 48 -14.31 -16.85 -0.87
CA GLU A 48 -14.94 -18.12 -1.27
C GLU A 48 -15.23 -18.99 -0.04
N LYS A 49 -14.26 -19.09 0.89
CA LYS A 49 -14.46 -19.83 2.12
C LYS A 49 -15.45 -19.16 3.06
N ALA A 50 -15.36 -17.84 3.24
CA ALA A 50 -16.28 -17.06 4.06
C ALA A 50 -17.73 -17.26 3.62
N GLU A 51 -17.99 -17.15 2.32
CA GLU A 51 -19.29 -17.42 1.70
C GLU A 51 -19.74 -18.86 1.94
N SER A 52 -18.85 -19.85 1.74
CA SER A 52 -19.20 -21.27 1.94
C SER A 52 -19.59 -21.63 3.39
N LEU A 53 -19.06 -20.87 4.37
CA LEU A 53 -19.32 -21.07 5.79
C LEU A 53 -20.41 -20.13 6.34
N GLY A 54 -20.90 -19.19 5.53
CA GLY A 54 -21.82 -18.15 6.00
C GLY A 54 -21.20 -17.23 7.05
N LEU A 55 -19.88 -17.02 7.01
CA LEU A 55 -19.11 -16.23 7.99
C LEU A 55 -18.51 -14.99 7.34
N PRO A 56 -18.21 -13.93 8.10
CA PRO A 56 -17.51 -12.76 7.57
C PRO A 56 -16.05 -13.06 7.22
N SER A 57 -15.55 -12.36 6.20
CA SER A 57 -14.15 -12.35 5.80
C SER A 57 -13.34 -11.28 6.56
N VAL A 58 -12.17 -11.68 7.07
CA VAL A 58 -11.29 -10.79 7.85
C VAL A 58 -9.87 -10.81 7.28
N VAL A 59 -9.32 -9.62 7.03
CA VAL A 59 -7.89 -9.46 6.74
C VAL A 59 -7.21 -8.80 7.94
N MET A 60 -6.24 -9.49 8.53
CA MET A 60 -5.41 -8.95 9.59
C MET A 60 -4.09 -8.41 9.04
N VAL A 61 -3.81 -7.15 9.37
CA VAL A 61 -2.58 -6.43 8.99
C VAL A 61 -1.95 -5.76 10.21
N PHE A 62 -0.69 -5.37 10.05
CA PHE A 62 0.12 -4.72 11.08
C PHE A 62 0.57 -3.33 10.65
N GLU A 63 0.44 -2.35 11.54
CA GLU A 63 0.93 -0.98 11.33
C GLU A 63 1.68 -0.46 12.59
N PRO A 64 2.98 -0.11 12.52
CA PRO A 64 3.86 -0.23 11.35
C PRO A 64 4.03 -1.71 10.94
N GLN A 65 4.54 -1.95 9.73
CA GLN A 65 4.80 -3.32 9.29
C GLN A 65 5.90 -3.94 10.16
N PRO A 66 5.90 -5.26 10.43
CA PRO A 66 6.90 -5.87 11.31
C PRO A 66 8.33 -5.56 10.87
N ARG A 67 8.61 -5.58 9.55
CA ARG A 67 9.91 -5.20 9.00
C ARG A 67 10.30 -3.76 9.32
N GLU A 68 9.36 -2.83 9.32
CA GLU A 68 9.61 -1.43 9.68
C GLU A 68 9.93 -1.25 11.15
N PHE A 69 9.28 -2.05 12.01
CA PHE A 69 9.59 -2.07 13.42
C PHE A 69 11.01 -2.59 13.69
N PHE A 70 11.43 -3.66 13.01
CA PHE A 70 12.75 -4.27 13.22
C PHE A 70 13.89 -3.54 12.52
N GLN A 71 13.67 -3.06 11.30
CA GLN A 71 14.73 -2.52 10.44
C GLN A 71 14.79 -0.98 10.46
N GLY A 72 13.80 -0.33 11.09
CA GLY A 72 13.76 1.14 11.14
C GLY A 72 13.90 1.73 9.74
N ALA A 73 14.81 2.69 9.56
CA ALA A 73 15.05 3.36 8.28
C ALA A 73 15.38 2.40 7.12
N GLU A 74 16.03 1.26 7.39
CA GLU A 74 16.47 0.27 6.38
C GLU A 74 15.34 -0.64 5.87
N ALA A 75 14.14 -0.56 6.46
CA ALA A 75 13.01 -1.33 5.99
C ALA A 75 12.67 -1.02 4.53
N PRO A 76 12.27 -2.02 3.72
CA PRO A 76 11.92 -1.78 2.33
C PRO A 76 10.84 -0.70 2.18
N PRO A 77 10.90 0.08 1.09
CA PRO A 77 9.88 1.09 0.82
C PRO A 77 8.50 0.43 0.67
N ARG A 78 7.45 1.10 1.14
CA ARG A 78 6.08 0.61 0.96
C ARG A 78 5.66 0.74 -0.50
N LEU A 79 4.93 -0.24 -1.01
CA LEU A 79 4.24 -0.13 -2.30
C LEU A 79 3.01 0.77 -2.21
N MET A 80 2.37 0.83 -1.05
CA MET A 80 1.22 1.72 -0.83
C MET A 80 1.08 2.16 0.63
N SER A 81 0.41 3.29 0.86
CA SER A 81 0.06 3.73 2.22
C SER A 81 -0.97 2.78 2.87
N PHE A 82 -1.08 2.81 4.20
CA PHE A 82 -2.14 2.05 4.89
C PHE A 82 -3.54 2.45 4.42
N ARG A 83 -3.76 3.75 4.16
CA ARG A 83 -5.03 4.24 3.63
C ARG A 83 -5.37 3.60 2.28
N GLN A 84 -4.43 3.62 1.34
CA GLN A 84 -4.61 2.97 0.04
C GLN A 84 -4.84 1.47 0.19
N LYS A 85 -4.10 0.80 1.08
CA LYS A 85 -4.28 -0.64 1.36
C LYS A 85 -5.69 -0.93 1.86
N PHE A 86 -6.18 -0.14 2.83
CA PHE A 86 -7.53 -0.27 3.34
C PHE A 86 -8.58 -0.06 2.23
N GLU A 87 -8.43 0.96 1.40
CA GLU A 87 -9.31 1.20 0.25
C GLU A 87 -9.29 0.02 -0.75
N ALA A 88 -8.11 -0.54 -1.04
CA ALA A 88 -7.96 -1.69 -1.93
C ALA A 88 -8.58 -2.98 -1.34
N LEU A 89 -8.40 -3.25 -0.05
CA LEU A 89 -9.07 -4.36 0.63
C LEU A 89 -10.59 -4.19 0.65
N THR A 90 -11.06 -2.94 0.78
CA THR A 90 -12.50 -2.61 0.68
C THR A 90 -13.03 -2.94 -0.71
N ALA A 91 -12.32 -2.49 -1.75
CA ALA A 91 -12.69 -2.73 -3.14
C ALA A 91 -12.67 -4.22 -3.51
N ALA A 92 -11.82 -5.02 -2.85
CA ALA A 92 -11.80 -6.48 -3.00
C ALA A 92 -13.02 -7.18 -2.35
N GLY A 93 -13.83 -6.45 -1.57
CA GLY A 93 -15.03 -6.98 -0.92
C GLY A 93 -14.77 -7.74 0.37
N ILE A 94 -13.72 -7.37 1.12
CA ILE A 94 -13.49 -7.89 2.47
C ILE A 94 -14.47 -7.24 3.46
N ASP A 95 -14.98 -8.00 4.42
CA ASP A 95 -15.97 -7.50 5.39
C ASP A 95 -15.31 -6.68 6.49
N HIS A 96 -14.17 -7.15 7.01
CA HIS A 96 -13.44 -6.52 8.09
C HIS A 96 -11.94 -6.48 7.85
N VAL A 97 -11.31 -5.35 8.19
CA VAL A 97 -9.85 -5.26 8.31
C VAL A 97 -9.49 -5.06 9.77
N LEU A 98 -8.72 -6.00 10.31
CA LEU A 98 -8.13 -5.88 11.64
C LEU A 98 -6.72 -5.29 11.50
N CYS A 99 -6.53 -4.06 11.94
CA CYS A 99 -5.23 -3.40 11.95
C CYS A 99 -4.66 -3.44 13.37
N LEU A 100 -3.70 -4.32 13.62
CA LEU A 100 -2.99 -4.40 14.89
C LEU A 100 -1.76 -3.51 14.89
N HIS A 101 -1.51 -2.86 16.03
CA HIS A 101 -0.30 -2.05 16.17
C HIS A 101 0.88 -2.95 16.55
N PHE A 102 1.88 -3.03 15.66
CA PHE A 102 3.08 -3.82 15.93
C PHE A 102 4.06 -3.01 16.78
N ASN A 103 4.15 -3.35 18.06
CA ASN A 103 4.99 -2.66 19.04
C ASN A 103 5.73 -3.67 19.93
N GLY A 104 6.54 -3.15 20.86
CA GLY A 104 7.31 -4.00 21.78
C GLY A 104 6.46 -4.93 22.64
N ARG A 105 5.22 -4.54 23.00
CA ARG A 105 4.29 -5.41 23.73
C ARG A 105 3.77 -6.54 22.84
N PHE A 106 3.37 -6.22 21.61
CA PHE A 106 2.87 -7.21 20.65
C PHE A 106 3.96 -8.22 20.26
N ARG A 107 5.20 -7.75 20.05
CA ARG A 107 6.37 -8.60 19.76
C ARG A 107 6.61 -9.68 20.83
N ARG A 108 6.29 -9.40 22.09
CA ARG A 108 6.51 -10.31 23.23
C ARG A 108 5.43 -11.36 23.40
N LEU A 109 4.33 -11.31 22.64
CA LEU A 109 3.31 -12.34 22.71
C LEU A 109 3.92 -13.67 22.28
N THR A 110 3.75 -14.72 23.08
CA THR A 110 4.10 -16.07 22.64
C THR A 110 3.18 -16.49 21.49
N SER A 111 3.57 -17.53 20.75
CA SER A 111 2.73 -18.08 19.68
C SER A 111 1.38 -18.54 20.24
N GLN A 112 1.36 -19.13 21.43
CA GLN A 112 0.15 -19.56 22.11
C GLN A 112 -0.72 -18.35 22.54
N ASP A 113 -0.14 -17.34 23.19
CA ASP A 113 -0.88 -16.12 23.57
C ASP A 113 -1.51 -15.42 22.36
N PHE A 114 -0.79 -15.42 21.23
CA PHE A 114 -1.32 -14.86 19.98
C PHE A 114 -2.51 -15.67 19.46
N ILE A 115 -2.43 -17.00 19.44
CA ILE A 115 -3.55 -17.85 19.01
C ILE A 115 -4.75 -17.64 19.92
N ASP A 116 -4.57 -17.77 21.23
CA ASP A 116 -5.67 -17.71 22.19
C ASP A 116 -6.29 -16.30 22.21
N THR A 117 -5.48 -15.26 22.36
CA THR A 117 -6.00 -13.89 22.54
C THR A 117 -6.51 -13.27 21.25
N VAL A 118 -5.84 -13.51 20.11
CA VAL A 118 -6.13 -12.79 18.86
C VAL A 118 -7.02 -13.62 17.96
N LEU A 119 -6.66 -14.88 17.71
CA LEU A 119 -7.38 -15.71 16.74
C LEU A 119 -8.65 -16.29 17.35
N VAL A 120 -8.58 -16.82 18.57
CA VAL A 120 -9.70 -17.56 19.17
C VAL A 120 -10.63 -16.63 19.94
N GLU A 121 -10.16 -15.98 21.00
CA GLU A 121 -10.98 -15.06 21.82
C GLU A 121 -11.35 -13.77 21.09
N GLY A 122 -10.44 -13.27 20.25
CA GLY A 122 -10.58 -11.98 19.58
C GLY A 122 -11.43 -12.08 18.32
N LEU A 123 -11.04 -12.95 17.40
CA LEU A 123 -11.67 -13.07 16.09
C LEU A 123 -12.69 -14.22 16.01
N GLY A 124 -12.63 -15.22 16.91
CA GLY A 124 -13.44 -16.42 16.78
C GLY A 124 -13.14 -17.17 15.48
N VAL A 125 -11.88 -17.23 15.04
CA VAL A 125 -11.51 -17.82 13.76
C VAL A 125 -12.08 -19.23 13.63
N ARG A 126 -12.78 -19.51 12.51
CA ARG A 126 -13.25 -20.84 12.11
C ARG A 126 -12.41 -21.43 10.99
N HIS A 127 -11.83 -20.56 10.18
CA HIS A 127 -10.93 -20.94 9.12
C HIS A 127 -9.85 -19.87 8.91
N LEU A 128 -8.59 -20.29 8.81
CA LEU A 128 -7.44 -19.41 8.64
C LEU A 128 -6.69 -19.74 7.33
N VAL A 129 -6.52 -18.73 6.47
CA VAL A 129 -5.72 -18.83 5.24
C VAL A 129 -4.39 -18.10 5.45
N VAL A 130 -3.28 -18.84 5.47
CA VAL A 130 -1.93 -18.29 5.67
C VAL A 130 -0.91 -18.95 4.74
N GLY A 131 0.18 -18.24 4.45
CA GLY A 131 1.30 -18.81 3.69
C GLY A 131 2.01 -19.91 4.48
N ASP A 132 2.62 -20.86 3.78
CA ASP A 132 3.49 -21.89 4.34
C ASP A 132 4.75 -21.30 5.00
N ASP A 133 5.23 -20.16 4.48
CA ASP A 133 6.32 -19.36 5.03
C ASP A 133 5.90 -18.44 6.20
N PHE A 134 4.63 -18.49 6.63
CA PHE A 134 4.11 -17.66 7.71
C PHE A 134 4.74 -18.03 9.06
N ARG A 135 5.25 -17.01 9.74
CA ARG A 135 5.82 -17.13 11.09
C ARG A 135 5.28 -16.04 12.00
N PHE A 136 4.97 -16.40 13.23
CA PHE A 136 4.36 -15.51 14.22
C PHE A 136 4.84 -15.84 15.65
N GLY A 137 4.36 -15.05 16.61
CA GLY A 137 4.77 -15.14 18.01
C GLY A 137 6.18 -14.62 18.27
N CYS A 138 6.54 -14.57 19.55
CA CYS A 138 7.87 -14.19 20.01
C CYS A 138 8.91 -15.04 19.31
N ASP A 139 9.94 -14.37 18.79
CA ASP A 139 11.06 -14.96 18.07
C ASP A 139 10.68 -15.89 16.91
N ARG A 140 9.49 -15.66 16.30
CA ARG A 140 9.02 -16.39 15.11
C ARG A 140 8.90 -17.90 15.33
N THR A 141 8.65 -18.31 16.57
CA THR A 141 8.55 -19.71 16.98
C THR A 141 7.27 -20.39 16.50
N GLY A 142 6.21 -19.62 16.22
CA GLY A 142 4.96 -20.13 15.65
C GLY A 142 5.06 -20.28 14.14
N ASP A 143 4.49 -21.37 13.63
CA ASP A 143 4.41 -21.69 12.21
C ASP A 143 3.07 -22.31 11.81
N PHE A 144 2.94 -22.68 10.54
CA PHE A 144 1.76 -23.32 9.99
C PHE A 144 1.38 -24.63 10.69
N MET A 145 2.37 -25.44 11.08
CA MET A 145 2.11 -26.73 11.73
C MET A 145 1.54 -26.53 13.13
N LEU A 146 2.07 -25.57 13.89
CA LEU A 146 1.50 -25.19 15.18
C LEU A 146 0.05 -24.72 15.04
N LEU A 147 -0.25 -23.87 14.04
CA LEU A 147 -1.62 -23.40 13.80
C LEU A 147 -2.58 -24.55 13.49
N ARG A 148 -2.13 -25.54 12.70
CA ARG A 148 -2.93 -26.73 12.40
C ARG A 148 -3.20 -27.57 13.63
N GLU A 149 -2.17 -27.87 14.42
CA GLU A 149 -2.31 -28.68 15.63
C GLU A 149 -3.25 -28.02 16.64
N VAL A 150 -3.08 -26.71 16.88
CA VAL A 150 -3.95 -25.97 17.79
C VAL A 150 -5.35 -25.81 17.22
N GLY A 151 -5.48 -25.61 15.90
CA GLY A 151 -6.76 -25.52 15.22
C GLY A 151 -7.61 -26.77 15.36
N GLU A 152 -7.01 -27.95 15.19
CA GLU A 152 -7.69 -29.24 15.38
C GLU A 152 -8.23 -29.41 16.81
N LYS A 153 -7.51 -28.86 17.81
CA LYS A 153 -7.92 -28.91 19.23
C LYS A 153 -8.96 -27.84 19.59
N GLN A 154 -8.89 -26.66 18.97
CA GLN A 154 -9.71 -25.48 19.31
C GLN A 154 -10.86 -25.21 18.34
N GLY A 155 -11.08 -26.07 17.35
CA GLY A 155 -12.24 -26.01 16.46
C GLY A 155 -12.12 -25.02 15.31
N PHE A 156 -10.90 -24.81 14.79
CA PHE A 156 -10.69 -24.04 13.56
C PHE A 156 -9.76 -24.77 12.59
N SER A 157 -9.94 -24.55 11.30
CA SER A 157 -9.11 -25.16 10.26
C SER A 157 -8.12 -24.16 9.68
N VAL A 158 -7.03 -24.65 9.10
CA VAL A 158 -5.98 -23.82 8.49
C VAL A 158 -5.70 -24.35 7.09
N GLU A 159 -5.65 -23.47 6.10
CA GLU A 159 -5.25 -23.82 4.73
C GLU A 159 -4.16 -22.90 4.19
N ASN A 160 -3.38 -23.42 3.23
CA ASN A 160 -2.32 -22.67 2.58
C ASN A 160 -2.87 -21.67 1.57
N THR A 161 -2.20 -20.52 1.46
CA THR A 161 -2.48 -19.55 0.40
C THR A 161 -2.19 -20.13 -0.98
N ARG A 162 -3.09 -19.87 -1.94
CA ARG A 162 -2.82 -20.11 -3.37
C ARG A 162 -1.67 -19.22 -3.85
N THR A 163 -0.64 -19.82 -4.43
CA THR A 163 0.52 -19.09 -4.97
C THR A 163 0.32 -18.76 -6.44
N VAL A 164 0.50 -17.49 -6.81
CA VAL A 164 0.49 -17.02 -8.19
C VAL A 164 1.93 -16.90 -8.72
N THR A 165 2.18 -17.46 -9.90
CA THR A 165 3.45 -17.34 -10.62
C THR A 165 3.25 -16.61 -11.95
N LEU A 166 4.26 -15.84 -12.36
CA LEU A 166 4.28 -15.17 -13.66
C LEU A 166 5.69 -15.25 -14.23
N GLY A 167 5.81 -15.86 -15.42
CA GLY A 167 7.11 -16.18 -16.01
C GLY A 167 7.92 -17.17 -15.17
N GLY A 168 7.27 -18.13 -14.51
CA GLY A 168 7.92 -19.14 -13.67
C GLY A 168 8.29 -18.69 -12.25
N GLU A 169 8.17 -17.40 -11.93
CA GLU A 169 8.52 -16.84 -10.62
C GLU A 169 7.29 -16.41 -9.81
N ARG A 170 7.32 -16.61 -8.49
CA ARG A 170 6.27 -16.16 -7.55
C ARG A 170 6.08 -14.65 -7.64
N VAL A 171 4.83 -14.21 -7.70
CA VAL A 171 4.48 -12.79 -7.55
C VAL A 171 4.63 -12.38 -6.09
N SER A 172 5.41 -11.33 -5.82
CA SER A 172 5.65 -10.83 -4.47
C SER A 172 5.88 -9.32 -4.43
N SER A 173 5.64 -8.68 -3.28
CA SER A 173 5.99 -7.27 -3.08
C SER A 173 7.48 -6.98 -3.29
N THR A 174 8.38 -7.94 -3.00
CA THR A 174 9.83 -7.78 -3.25
C THR A 174 10.10 -7.63 -4.74
N ARG A 175 9.57 -8.55 -5.56
CA ARG A 175 9.72 -8.52 -7.02
C ARG A 175 9.17 -7.22 -7.62
N ILE A 176 8.03 -6.74 -7.11
CA ILE A 176 7.45 -5.45 -7.55
C ILE A 176 8.38 -4.28 -7.22
N ARG A 177 8.92 -4.22 -5.99
CA ARG A 177 9.89 -3.18 -5.61
C ARG A 177 11.13 -3.21 -6.49
N GLU A 178 11.65 -4.40 -6.81
CA GLU A 178 12.79 -4.55 -7.73
C GLU A 178 12.49 -3.95 -9.11
N ARG A 179 11.31 -4.24 -9.68
CA ARG A 179 10.91 -3.67 -10.98
C ARG A 179 10.76 -2.14 -10.92
N LEU A 180 10.14 -1.63 -9.87
CA LEU A 180 9.93 -0.19 -9.68
C LEU A 180 11.26 0.55 -9.48
N ASN A 181 12.20 -0.02 -8.71
CA ASN A 181 13.51 0.57 -8.45
C ASN A 181 14.34 0.78 -9.73
N VAL A 182 14.11 -0.01 -10.78
CA VAL A 182 14.77 0.12 -12.09
C VAL A 182 13.84 0.69 -13.16
N ASN A 183 12.80 1.43 -12.77
CA ASN A 183 11.85 2.12 -13.65
C ASN A 183 11.12 1.23 -14.66
N ARG A 184 10.93 -0.06 -14.35
CA ARG A 184 10.14 -0.99 -15.17
C ARG A 184 8.66 -0.96 -14.76
N LEU A 185 8.02 0.19 -14.97
CA LEU A 185 6.62 0.45 -14.58
C LEU A 185 5.64 -0.57 -15.18
N GLU A 186 5.78 -0.90 -16.46
CA GLU A 186 4.93 -1.90 -17.15
C GLU A 186 5.05 -3.29 -16.51
N GLN A 187 6.27 -3.71 -16.16
CA GLN A 187 6.48 -5.00 -15.48
C GLN A 187 5.89 -4.99 -14.07
N ALA A 188 5.99 -3.86 -13.36
CA ALA A 188 5.37 -3.71 -12.05
C ALA A 188 3.84 -3.74 -12.15
N GLU A 189 3.26 -3.12 -13.18
CA GLU A 189 1.81 -3.11 -13.44
C GLU A 189 1.27 -4.53 -13.68
N VAL A 190 1.97 -5.34 -14.48
CA VAL A 190 1.60 -6.75 -14.69
C VAL A 190 1.55 -7.53 -13.37
N LEU A 191 2.50 -7.30 -12.47
CA LEU A 191 2.55 -7.95 -11.16
C LEU A 191 1.50 -7.39 -10.18
N LEU A 192 1.22 -6.09 -10.22
CA LEU A 192 0.21 -5.43 -9.38
C LEU A 192 -1.22 -5.74 -9.85
N GLY A 193 -1.41 -5.95 -11.17
CA GLY A 193 -2.69 -6.00 -11.85
C GLY A 193 -3.35 -4.62 -11.99
N HIS A 194 -2.57 -3.54 -11.84
CA HIS A 194 -2.98 -2.15 -12.06
C HIS A 194 -1.73 -1.25 -12.16
N PRO A 195 -1.81 -0.06 -12.79
CA PRO A 195 -0.71 0.89 -12.82
C PRO A 195 -0.20 1.28 -11.42
N TYR A 196 1.11 1.49 -11.26
CA TYR A 196 1.64 1.95 -9.98
C TYR A 196 1.16 3.37 -9.66
N GLN A 197 0.69 3.58 -8.44
CA GLN A 197 0.04 4.83 -8.05
C GLN A 197 0.28 5.21 -6.59
N ILE A 198 0.38 6.51 -6.34
CA ILE A 198 0.48 7.09 -5.00
C ILE A 198 -0.75 7.98 -4.78
N ARG A 199 -1.45 7.75 -3.66
CA ARG A 199 -2.51 8.65 -3.19
C ARG A 199 -2.03 9.42 -1.98
N GLY A 200 -2.34 10.72 -1.95
CA GLY A 200 -1.94 11.54 -0.82
C GLY A 200 -2.66 12.88 -0.78
N LYS A 201 -2.62 13.49 0.42
CA LYS A 201 -3.14 14.82 0.64
C LYS A 201 -2.14 15.86 0.13
N VAL A 202 -2.63 16.81 -0.66
CA VAL A 202 -1.82 17.92 -1.15
C VAL A 202 -1.59 18.91 -0.01
N VAL A 203 -0.32 19.19 0.28
CA VAL A 203 0.12 20.16 1.29
C VAL A 203 0.71 21.41 0.64
N TYR A 204 0.87 22.45 1.45
CA TYR A 204 1.63 23.63 1.05
C TYR A 204 3.12 23.27 0.89
N GLY A 205 3.66 23.50 -0.30
CA GLY A 205 5.10 23.45 -0.57
C GLY A 205 5.75 24.84 -0.47
N ARG A 206 7.04 24.93 -0.80
CA ARG A 206 7.83 26.19 -0.83
C ARG A 206 7.38 27.23 -1.86
N GLN A 207 6.36 26.93 -2.67
CA GLN A 207 5.83 27.77 -3.75
C GLN A 207 6.86 28.22 -4.81
N LEU A 208 8.08 27.68 -4.80
CA LEU A 208 9.13 27.95 -5.81
C LEU A 208 8.64 27.69 -7.24
N GLY A 209 7.84 26.64 -7.43
CA GLY A 209 7.22 26.35 -8.73
C GLY A 209 6.36 27.49 -9.27
N ARG A 210 5.69 28.28 -8.41
CA ARG A 210 4.91 29.45 -8.86
C ARG A 210 5.78 30.55 -9.47
N GLN A 211 7.00 30.74 -8.96
CA GLN A 211 7.97 31.69 -9.52
C GLN A 211 8.54 31.22 -10.87
N ILE A 212 8.38 29.94 -11.19
CA ILE A 212 8.83 29.28 -12.43
C ILE A 212 7.66 29.04 -13.40
N GLY A 213 6.43 29.46 -13.05
CA GLY A 213 5.23 29.26 -13.87
C GLY A 213 4.63 27.85 -13.80
N ALA A 214 5.09 27.03 -12.86
CA ALA A 214 4.67 25.64 -12.68
C ALA A 214 4.09 25.42 -11.27
N PRO A 215 2.80 25.71 -11.01
CA PRO A 215 2.19 25.35 -9.73
C PRO A 215 2.30 23.83 -9.51
N THR A 216 2.79 23.42 -8.34
CA THR A 216 2.96 22.01 -7.99
C THR A 216 2.09 21.60 -6.81
N ALA A 217 1.38 20.47 -6.97
CA ALA A 217 0.79 19.75 -5.86
C ALA A 217 1.89 18.96 -5.14
N ASN A 218 2.04 19.19 -3.83
CA ASN A 218 3.07 18.53 -3.02
C ASN A 218 2.39 17.48 -2.13
N ILE A 219 2.83 16.23 -2.20
CA ILE A 219 2.42 15.15 -1.30
C ILE A 219 3.63 14.79 -0.44
N LEU A 220 3.49 14.87 0.88
CA LEU A 220 4.50 14.38 1.81
C LEU A 220 4.42 12.86 1.93
N LEU A 221 5.55 12.21 1.78
CA LEU A 221 5.67 10.77 1.94
C LEU A 221 6.33 10.49 3.30
N GLN A 222 5.80 9.53 4.06
CA GLN A 222 6.41 9.14 5.33
C GLN A 222 7.77 8.44 5.12
N ARG A 223 7.93 7.78 3.97
CA ARG A 223 9.11 7.05 3.53
C ARG A 223 9.27 7.21 2.02
N MET A 224 10.46 6.98 1.50
CA MET A 224 10.64 6.89 0.05
C MET A 224 9.77 5.76 -0.51
N ALA A 225 9.19 6.02 -1.69
CA ALA A 225 8.58 5.01 -2.52
C ALA A 225 9.67 4.15 -3.18
N PRO A 226 9.33 2.97 -3.73
CA PRO A 226 10.26 2.12 -4.49
C PRO A 226 10.60 2.70 -5.89
N LEU A 227 10.62 4.02 -6.04
CA LEU A 227 11.01 4.71 -7.27
C LEU A 227 11.39 6.16 -6.93
N GLN A 228 12.29 6.72 -7.75
CA GLN A 228 12.87 8.05 -7.57
C GLN A 228 13.15 8.67 -8.96
N GLY A 229 13.02 9.98 -9.11
CA GLY A 229 13.25 10.68 -10.38
C GLY A 229 12.04 11.44 -10.90
N VAL A 230 12.05 11.73 -12.20
CA VAL A 230 11.04 12.52 -12.90
C VAL A 230 10.24 11.62 -13.84
N TYR A 231 8.92 11.74 -13.80
CA TYR A 231 7.99 10.85 -14.49
C TYR A 231 6.88 11.62 -15.19
N VAL A 232 6.42 11.08 -16.32
CA VAL A 232 5.09 11.39 -16.85
C VAL A 232 4.05 10.72 -15.97
N VAL A 233 3.05 11.48 -15.55
CA VAL A 233 1.97 11.01 -14.68
C VAL A 233 0.59 11.41 -15.20
N SER A 234 -0.43 10.67 -14.78
CA SER A 234 -1.81 11.15 -14.80
C SER A 234 -2.32 11.27 -13.37
N THR A 235 -2.99 12.37 -13.06
CA THR A 235 -3.50 12.66 -11.72
C THR A 235 -5.01 12.74 -11.74
N ARG A 236 -5.65 11.90 -10.92
CA ARG A 236 -7.10 11.92 -10.70
C ARG A 236 -7.44 12.75 -9.47
N LEU A 237 -8.42 13.63 -9.61
CA LEU A 237 -8.96 14.46 -8.54
C LEU A 237 -10.25 13.85 -7.97
N ASP A 238 -10.68 14.36 -6.80
CA ASP A 238 -11.87 13.88 -6.09
C ASP A 238 -13.19 14.04 -6.89
N ASP A 239 -13.25 14.97 -7.83
CA ASP A 239 -14.39 15.19 -8.74
C ASP A 239 -14.39 14.25 -9.96
N GLY A 240 -13.44 13.32 -10.04
CA GLY A 240 -13.30 12.37 -11.13
C GLY A 240 -12.51 12.90 -12.34
N SER A 241 -12.19 14.20 -12.38
CA SER A 241 -11.35 14.76 -13.44
C SER A 241 -9.94 14.17 -13.41
N VAL A 242 -9.33 14.03 -14.59
CA VAL A 242 -7.99 13.50 -14.77
C VAL A 242 -7.14 14.47 -15.58
N TYR A 243 -5.95 14.77 -15.09
CA TYR A 243 -4.98 15.66 -15.73
C TYR A 243 -3.65 14.93 -15.95
N ASP A 244 -3.09 15.05 -17.15
CA ASP A 244 -1.70 14.64 -17.39
C ASP A 244 -0.73 15.66 -16.78
N GLY A 245 0.49 15.23 -16.51
CA GLY A 245 1.50 16.08 -15.90
C GLY A 245 2.87 15.44 -15.76
N VAL A 246 3.74 16.14 -15.04
CA VAL A 246 5.07 15.67 -14.66
C VAL A 246 5.16 15.61 -13.15
N ALA A 247 5.72 14.52 -12.62
CA ALA A 247 6.00 14.37 -11.21
C ALA A 247 7.49 14.20 -10.95
N ASN A 248 8.01 14.88 -9.95
CA ASN A 248 9.29 14.57 -9.34
C ASN A 248 9.05 13.88 -7.99
N ILE A 249 9.68 12.73 -7.79
CA ILE A 249 9.66 12.00 -6.52
C ILE A 249 11.09 11.81 -6.00
N GLY A 250 11.33 12.30 -4.80
CA GLY A 250 12.68 12.48 -4.31
C GLY A 250 12.80 12.93 -2.87
N LEU A 251 14.04 13.18 -2.46
CA LEU A 251 14.37 13.67 -1.12
C LEU A 251 14.52 15.19 -1.13
N ARG A 252 13.61 15.89 -0.44
CA ARG A 252 13.69 17.34 -0.24
C ARG A 252 14.65 17.68 0.89
N PRO A 253 15.57 18.64 0.71
CA PRO A 253 16.30 19.24 1.82
C PRO A 253 15.34 20.03 2.73
N THR A 254 15.33 19.69 4.01
CA THR A 254 14.58 20.38 5.08
C THR A 254 15.54 20.84 6.18
N VAL A 255 15.10 21.77 7.04
CA VAL A 255 15.93 22.28 8.16
C VAL A 255 16.36 21.15 9.10
N ASP A 256 15.51 20.15 9.30
CA ASP A 256 15.72 19.02 10.21
C ASP A 256 16.19 17.72 9.49
N GLY A 257 16.63 17.80 8.22
CA GLY A 257 17.12 16.64 7.46
C GLY A 257 16.58 16.54 6.04
N LYS A 258 16.34 15.32 5.54
CA LYS A 258 15.75 15.07 4.22
C LYS A 258 14.37 14.44 4.36
N GLN A 259 13.37 14.99 3.66
CA GLN A 259 12.01 14.45 3.67
C GLN A 259 11.59 13.95 2.27
N PRO A 260 11.18 12.68 2.15
CA PRO A 260 10.55 12.15 0.94
C PRO A 260 9.31 12.95 0.53
N ALA A 261 9.23 13.33 -0.75
CA ALA A 261 8.08 14.02 -1.29
C ALA A 261 7.82 13.65 -2.75
N LEU A 262 6.56 13.82 -3.13
CA LEU A 262 6.08 13.75 -4.51
C LEU A 262 5.57 15.14 -4.89
N GLU A 263 6.23 15.77 -5.86
CA GLU A 263 5.87 17.08 -6.40
C GLU A 263 5.30 16.88 -7.80
N VAL A 264 4.03 17.25 -8.01
CA VAL A 264 3.31 17.03 -9.27
C VAL A 264 2.94 18.35 -9.91
N HIS A 265 3.31 18.55 -11.17
CA HIS A 265 2.85 19.63 -12.00
C HIS A 265 1.80 19.12 -12.99
N LEU A 266 0.59 19.65 -12.92
CA LEU A 266 -0.52 19.28 -13.81
C LEU A 266 -0.56 20.22 -15.01
N PHE A 267 -0.60 19.65 -16.21
CA PHE A 267 -0.77 20.43 -17.43
C PHE A 267 -2.20 20.96 -17.54
N GLU A 268 -2.31 22.23 -17.93
CA GLU A 268 -3.60 22.89 -18.22
C GLU A 268 -4.59 22.89 -17.05
N PHE A 269 -4.08 22.71 -15.83
CA PHE A 269 -4.84 22.84 -14.61
C PHE A 269 -4.77 24.28 -14.08
N THR A 270 -5.94 24.83 -13.76
CA THR A 270 -6.05 26.12 -13.06
C THR A 270 -6.82 25.90 -11.76
N GLY A 271 -6.31 26.49 -10.67
CA GLY A 271 -6.95 26.39 -9.36
C GLY A 271 -6.01 25.96 -8.23
N THR A 272 -6.60 25.56 -7.11
CA THR A 272 -5.89 25.14 -5.90
C THR A 272 -6.29 23.73 -5.50
N LEU A 273 -5.28 22.90 -5.20
CA LEU A 273 -5.47 21.53 -4.74
C LEU A 273 -5.17 21.37 -3.24
N TYR A 274 -4.80 22.45 -2.54
CA TYR A 274 -4.42 22.36 -1.12
C TYR A 274 -5.53 21.71 -0.28
N GLY A 275 -5.14 20.72 0.52
CA GLY A 275 -6.05 19.98 1.39
C GLY A 275 -6.81 18.85 0.70
N ARG A 276 -6.84 18.79 -0.64
CA ARG A 276 -7.48 17.71 -1.39
C ARG A 276 -6.64 16.45 -1.41
N HIS A 277 -7.28 15.30 -1.57
CA HIS A 277 -6.57 14.08 -1.90
C HIS A 277 -6.49 13.96 -3.42
N ILE A 278 -5.37 13.47 -3.91
CA ILE A 278 -5.19 13.18 -5.32
C ILE A 278 -4.58 11.78 -5.46
N GLU A 279 -4.87 11.14 -6.59
CA GLU A 279 -4.23 9.90 -7.02
C GLU A 279 -3.30 10.20 -8.18
N VAL A 280 -2.02 9.87 -8.02
CA VAL A 280 -0.98 10.08 -9.03
C VAL A 280 -0.56 8.74 -9.57
N VAL A 281 -0.87 8.48 -10.84
CA VAL A 281 -0.50 7.26 -11.57
C VAL A 281 0.77 7.51 -12.37
N PHE A 282 1.78 6.67 -12.20
CA PHE A 282 3.06 6.77 -12.88
C PHE A 282 2.98 6.05 -14.23
N ARG A 283 3.22 6.79 -15.33
CA ARG A 283 3.06 6.28 -16.69
C ARG A 283 4.40 6.00 -17.37
N HIS A 284 5.38 6.89 -17.20
CA HIS A 284 6.69 6.75 -17.85
C HIS A 284 7.78 7.45 -17.06
N GLY A 285 8.98 6.86 -16.99
CA GLY A 285 10.16 7.52 -16.40
C GLY A 285 10.85 8.39 -17.44
N LEU A 286 11.07 9.66 -17.11
CA LEU A 286 11.79 10.61 -17.97
C LEU A 286 13.29 10.60 -17.65
N ARG A 287 13.65 10.74 -16.38
CA ARG A 287 15.05 10.77 -15.92
C ARG A 287 15.19 10.54 -14.42
N GLU A 288 16.41 10.28 -13.97
CA GLU A 288 16.78 10.28 -12.56
C GLU A 288 16.87 11.71 -11.97
N GLU A 289 16.94 11.82 -10.64
CA GLU A 289 17.17 13.09 -9.96
C GLU A 289 18.61 13.59 -10.18
N ILE A 290 18.75 14.87 -10.53
CA ILE A 290 20.03 15.51 -10.80
C ILE A 290 20.13 16.76 -9.92
N LYS A 291 21.33 17.06 -9.42
CA LYS A 291 21.61 18.33 -8.73
C LYS A 291 21.89 19.42 -9.75
N PHE A 292 21.35 20.61 -9.53
CA PHE A 292 21.59 21.77 -10.38
C PHE A 292 22.47 22.78 -9.66
N ASP A 293 23.46 23.31 -10.38
CA ASP A 293 24.38 24.31 -9.86
C ASP A 293 23.78 25.74 -9.85
N SER A 294 22.62 25.94 -10.48
CA SER A 294 21.91 27.22 -10.48
C SER A 294 20.40 27.06 -10.67
N VAL A 295 19.64 28.09 -10.27
CA VAL A 295 18.19 28.16 -10.50
C VAL A 295 17.86 28.19 -12.00
N ASP A 296 18.69 28.82 -12.83
CA ASP A 296 18.45 28.89 -14.27
C ASP A 296 18.68 27.54 -14.94
N ALA A 297 19.68 26.76 -14.49
CA ALA A 297 19.86 25.38 -14.95
C ALA A 297 18.66 24.50 -14.60
N LEU A 298 18.13 24.64 -13.37
CA LEU A 298 16.91 23.95 -12.94
C LEU A 298 15.71 24.33 -13.80
N LYS A 299 15.49 25.63 -14.08
CA LYS A 299 14.38 26.10 -14.93
C LYS A 299 14.44 25.53 -16.35
N LYS A 300 15.64 25.53 -16.95
CA LYS A 300 15.85 24.96 -18.29
C LYS A 300 15.53 23.48 -18.32
N GLN A 301 15.99 22.71 -17.33
CA GLN A 301 15.70 21.28 -17.27
C GLN A 301 14.20 21.00 -17.06
N ILE A 302 13.52 21.78 -16.21
CA ILE A 302 12.06 21.64 -16.02
C ILE A 302 11.31 21.87 -17.35
N ALA A 303 11.74 22.87 -18.15
CA ALA A 303 11.15 23.10 -19.46
C ALA A 303 11.35 21.90 -20.40
N CYS A 304 12.57 21.35 -20.46
CA CYS A 304 12.83 20.12 -21.23
C CYS A 304 11.97 18.95 -20.75
N ASP A 305 11.85 18.74 -19.43
CA ASP A 305 11.04 17.67 -18.85
C ASP A 305 9.56 17.81 -19.25
N PHE A 306 9.05 19.04 -19.39
CA PHE A 306 7.68 19.30 -19.86
C PHE A 306 7.52 19.00 -21.35
N ASP A 307 8.48 19.39 -22.17
CA ASP A 307 8.44 19.12 -23.62
C ASP A 307 8.53 17.62 -23.90
N ASP A 308 9.42 16.90 -23.22
CA ASP A 308 9.56 15.44 -23.32
C ASP A 308 8.28 14.73 -22.87
N ALA A 309 7.67 15.18 -21.77
CA ALA A 309 6.40 14.64 -21.29
C ALA A 309 5.27 14.86 -22.30
N ARG A 310 5.16 16.06 -22.89
CA ARG A 310 4.14 16.35 -23.91
C ARG A 310 4.36 15.53 -25.18
N ALA A 311 5.60 15.37 -25.63
CA ALA A 311 5.93 14.52 -26.76
C ALA A 311 5.55 13.05 -26.49
N TRP A 312 5.85 12.55 -25.29
CA TRP A 312 5.47 11.20 -24.88
C TRP A 312 3.94 11.02 -24.83
N ILE A 313 3.21 11.99 -24.26
CA ILE A 313 1.74 11.97 -24.18
C ILE A 313 1.12 11.99 -25.58
N ALA A 314 1.62 12.84 -26.47
CA ALA A 314 1.13 12.93 -27.84
C ALA A 314 1.28 11.60 -28.60
N LYS A 315 2.34 10.84 -28.31
CA LYS A 315 2.59 9.53 -28.91
C LYS A 315 1.78 8.38 -28.27
N ASN A 316 1.57 8.41 -26.96
CA ASN A 316 1.00 7.28 -26.19
C ASN A 316 -0.44 7.51 -25.71
N GLY A 317 -1.04 8.66 -26.07
CA GLY A 317 -2.40 9.03 -25.69
C GLY A 317 -2.47 9.79 -24.37
N SER A 318 -3.33 10.81 -24.35
CA SER A 318 -3.67 11.56 -23.14
C SER A 318 -4.61 10.76 -22.26
N SER A 319 -4.41 10.83 -20.94
CA SER A 319 -5.35 10.28 -19.96
C SER A 319 -6.34 11.33 -19.47
N ARG A 320 -6.36 12.52 -20.08
CA ARG A 320 -7.17 13.64 -19.63
C ARG A 320 -8.66 13.34 -19.76
N VAL A 321 -9.37 13.57 -18.67
CA VAL A 321 -10.84 13.55 -18.62
C VAL A 321 -11.25 14.86 -17.96
N ALA A 322 -11.87 15.75 -18.74
CA ALA A 322 -12.44 16.98 -18.22
C ALA A 322 -13.90 16.75 -17.85
N HIS A 323 -14.28 17.20 -16.66
CA HIS A 323 -15.67 17.36 -16.23
C HIS A 323 -16.03 18.84 -16.26
#